data_AF-A0A846XDI3-F1
#
_entry.id   AF-A0A846XDI3-F1
#
_cell.length_a   1.000
_cell.length_b   1.000
_cell.length_c   1.000
_cell.angle_alpha   90.00
_cell.angle_beta   90.00
_cell.angle_gamma   90.00
#
_symmetry.space_group_name_H-M   'P 1'
#
loop_
_entity.id
_entity.type
_entity.pdbx_description
1 polymer ?
#
loop_
_entity_poly.entity_id
_entity_poly.type
_entity_poly.pdbx_seq_one_letter_code
_entity_poly.pdbx_strand_id
1 'polypeptide(L)'
;MSQVVIVDAVRSPIGKRKGGLAHMHSNELLGDVLAGLLERNDLTGAEVDHVVGGCVLQLGMQAANVTRNAWLSAGLPLEVPAATINAQCGSSQEALRMAQAQIASGEADIVIACGVEVMSRIPLGSNVPREGRYGNPRDGRYATVHEPTIQFEGADRIAEHWNLDRSLLDRYAETSQNRAALAWEQNRFGSQIIAIEAPVVDDHGRAVGTKKITRDEGMRPTTTEGLAQLRTVQPGRVPAGRHTAGNSSQVSDGASAVLLMSSEKADRLGLRPRARVVGSVLVGTDPVLMLTGPIPATEKILARAGLGLSDIDVVEINEAFASVVCAWAYEYGADMDRVNVNGGAIALGHPVGATGTILITKALYELERVGGRFGLTTMCCGGGLGTGTIIERLS
;
A
#
# COMPACT_ATOMS: atom_id res chain seq x y z
N MET A 1 -19.04 -21.93 2.59
CA MET A 1 -18.18 -20.87 2.03
C MET A 1 -16.76 -21.36 2.15
N SER A 2 -15.99 -21.29 1.06
CA SER A 2 -14.60 -21.74 1.05
C SER A 2 -13.76 -20.84 1.96
N GLN A 3 -12.89 -21.45 2.77
CA GLN A 3 -11.92 -20.69 3.57
C GLN A 3 -10.88 -20.10 2.62
N VAL A 4 -10.75 -18.76 2.62
CA VAL A 4 -9.77 -18.05 1.79
C VAL A 4 -8.46 -17.94 2.55
N VAL A 5 -7.39 -18.46 1.95
CA VAL A 5 -6.05 -18.48 2.52
C VAL A 5 -5.07 -17.70 1.66
N ILE A 6 -4.08 -17.09 2.32
CA ILE A 6 -2.88 -16.53 1.68
C ILE A 6 -1.83 -17.62 1.68
N VAL A 7 -1.35 -17.99 0.49
CA VAL A 7 -0.27 -18.96 0.30
C VAL A 7 1.08 -18.27 0.23
N ASP A 8 1.17 -17.11 -0.43
CA ASP A 8 2.39 -16.32 -0.48
C ASP A 8 2.09 -14.84 -0.74
N ALA A 9 3.05 -13.98 -0.42
CA ALA A 9 2.94 -12.54 -0.61
C ALA A 9 4.33 -11.94 -0.85
N VAL A 10 4.49 -11.16 -1.92
CA VAL A 10 5.78 -10.57 -2.30
C VAL A 10 5.62 -9.13 -2.76
N ARG A 11 6.74 -8.41 -2.79
CA ARG A 11 6.81 -7.03 -3.27
C ARG A 11 8.14 -6.76 -3.97
N SER A 12 8.17 -5.76 -4.83
CA SER A 12 9.43 -5.15 -5.25
C SER A 12 10.07 -4.42 -4.06
N PRO A 13 11.35 -4.04 -4.16
CA PRO A 13 11.86 -2.90 -3.40
C PRO A 13 11.02 -1.66 -3.71
N ILE A 14 10.97 -0.73 -2.77
CA ILE A 14 10.31 0.56 -2.96
C ILE A 14 11.39 1.58 -3.35
N GLY A 15 11.31 2.05 -4.59
CA GLY A 15 12.18 3.10 -5.11
C GLY A 15 11.69 4.47 -4.64
N LYS A 16 12.62 5.39 -4.36
CA LYS A 16 12.27 6.79 -4.13
C LYS A 16 12.03 7.50 -5.47
N ARG A 17 11.34 8.64 -5.49
CA ARG A 17 11.22 9.45 -6.70
C ARG A 17 12.58 9.76 -7.32
N LYS A 18 12.75 9.49 -8.62
CA LYS A 18 14.04 9.56 -9.35
C LYS A 18 15.12 8.60 -8.81
N GLY A 19 14.69 7.51 -8.18
CA GLY A 19 15.53 6.44 -7.67
C GLY A 19 15.75 5.32 -8.68
N GLY A 20 16.14 4.13 -8.19
CA GLY A 20 16.53 2.99 -9.02
C GLY A 20 15.41 2.43 -9.89
N LEU A 21 14.15 2.60 -9.49
CA LEU A 21 12.98 2.14 -10.24
C LEU A 21 12.34 3.23 -11.13
N ALA A 22 12.90 4.44 -11.16
CA ALA A 22 12.25 5.59 -11.79
C ALA A 22 12.06 5.48 -13.30
N HIS A 23 12.79 4.57 -13.96
CA HIS A 23 12.74 4.32 -15.40
C HIS A 23 12.09 2.97 -15.76
N MET A 24 11.61 2.21 -14.78
CA MET A 24 10.87 0.99 -15.03
C MET A 24 9.59 1.28 -15.79
N HIS A 25 9.23 0.41 -16.75
CA HIS A 25 7.88 0.36 -17.25
C HIS A 25 6.95 -0.28 -16.18
N SER A 26 5.75 0.25 -15.96
CA SER A 26 4.82 -0.24 -14.91
C SER A 26 4.37 -1.68 -15.17
N ASN A 27 4.16 -2.02 -16.45
CA ASN A 27 3.85 -3.40 -16.85
C ASN A 27 5.00 -4.36 -16.55
N GLU A 28 6.26 -3.95 -16.76
CA GLU A 28 7.43 -4.78 -16.47
C GLU A 28 7.63 -4.92 -14.96
N LEU A 29 7.57 -3.82 -14.21
CA LEU A 29 7.70 -3.85 -12.75
C LEU A 29 6.66 -4.74 -12.07
N LEU A 30 5.39 -4.62 -12.46
CA LEU A 30 4.34 -5.50 -11.92
C LEU A 30 4.48 -6.93 -12.47
N GLY A 31 4.86 -7.07 -13.74
CA GLY A 31 5.07 -8.36 -14.39
C GLY A 31 6.15 -9.19 -13.70
N ASP A 32 7.30 -8.59 -13.38
CA ASP A 32 8.40 -9.22 -12.65
C ASP A 32 7.96 -9.70 -11.26
N VAL A 33 7.16 -8.90 -10.56
CA VAL A 33 6.62 -9.26 -9.24
C VAL A 33 5.62 -10.43 -9.35
N LEU A 34 4.76 -10.44 -10.37
CA LEU A 34 3.80 -11.52 -10.61
C LEU A 34 4.50 -12.82 -11.02
N ALA A 35 5.46 -12.75 -11.95
CA ALA A 35 6.25 -13.90 -12.38
C ALA A 35 7.07 -14.46 -11.22
N GLY A 36 7.76 -13.59 -10.46
CA GLY A 36 8.54 -13.99 -9.29
C GLY A 36 7.70 -14.60 -8.17
N LEU A 37 6.44 -14.18 -8.00
CA LEU A 37 5.47 -14.82 -7.08
C LEU A 37 5.11 -16.24 -7.54
N LEU A 38 4.84 -16.43 -8.83
CA LEU A 38 4.47 -17.73 -9.37
C LEU A 38 5.64 -18.72 -9.38
N GLU A 39 6.82 -18.27 -9.84
CA GLU A 39 8.04 -19.07 -9.93
C GLU A 39 8.43 -19.67 -8.57
N ARG A 40 8.43 -18.86 -7.50
CA ARG A 40 8.81 -19.34 -6.16
C ARG A 40 7.76 -20.25 -5.49
N ASN A 41 6.58 -20.40 -6.10
CA ASN A 41 5.52 -21.29 -5.65
C ASN A 41 5.28 -22.44 -6.65
N ASP A 42 6.19 -22.65 -7.60
CA ASP A 42 6.10 -23.70 -8.63
C ASP A 42 4.77 -23.69 -9.42
N LEU A 43 4.21 -22.48 -9.64
CA LEU A 43 2.99 -22.28 -10.42
C LEU A 43 3.32 -21.81 -11.83
N THR A 44 2.60 -22.33 -12.82
CA THR A 44 2.76 -21.90 -14.23
C THR A 44 1.93 -20.66 -14.56
N GLY A 45 0.98 -20.33 -13.69
CA GLY A 45 0.00 -19.27 -13.90
C GLY A 45 -1.25 -19.75 -14.61
N ALA A 46 -1.25 -20.93 -15.23
CA ALA A 46 -2.44 -21.52 -15.88
C ALA A 46 -3.50 -21.95 -14.85
N GLU A 47 -3.10 -22.09 -13.59
CA GLU A 47 -3.97 -22.42 -12.47
C GLU A 47 -4.72 -21.19 -11.92
N VAL A 48 -4.30 -19.98 -12.28
CA VAL A 48 -4.86 -18.71 -11.77
C VAL A 48 -6.16 -18.40 -12.49
N ASP A 49 -7.25 -18.22 -11.74
CA ASP A 49 -8.56 -17.91 -12.32
C ASP A 49 -8.72 -16.42 -12.64
N HIS A 50 -8.09 -15.54 -11.86
CA HIS A 50 -8.18 -14.08 -12.05
C HIS A 50 -7.01 -13.34 -11.38
N VAL A 51 -6.64 -12.19 -11.95
CA VAL A 51 -5.74 -11.22 -11.31
C VAL A 51 -6.45 -9.88 -11.14
N VAL A 52 -6.55 -9.39 -9.90
CA VAL A 52 -7.13 -8.06 -9.61
C VAL A 52 -6.03 -7.16 -9.08
N GLY A 53 -5.81 -6.01 -9.69
CA GLY A 53 -4.71 -5.11 -9.34
C GLY A 53 -5.14 -3.68 -9.03
N GLY A 54 -4.49 -3.07 -8.04
CA GLY A 54 -4.65 -1.66 -7.70
C GLY A 54 -3.68 -0.75 -8.47
N CYS A 55 -4.21 0.32 -9.06
CA CYS A 55 -3.42 1.40 -9.66
C CYS A 55 -4.21 2.71 -9.61
N VAL A 56 -3.62 3.77 -9.05
CA VAL A 56 -4.32 5.05 -8.87
C VAL A 56 -4.17 5.92 -10.11
N LEU A 57 -2.94 6.11 -10.60
CA LEU A 57 -2.65 7.03 -11.69
C LEU A 57 -2.74 6.29 -13.03
N GLN A 58 -3.96 5.88 -13.41
CA GLN A 58 -4.22 5.13 -14.64
C GLN A 58 -4.12 6.00 -15.90
N LEU A 59 -2.88 6.42 -16.22
CA LEU A 59 -2.54 7.27 -17.35
C LEU A 59 -1.32 6.68 -18.09
N GLY A 60 -1.29 6.78 -19.42
CA GLY A 60 -0.14 6.33 -20.22
C GLY A 60 0.21 4.87 -19.97
N MET A 61 1.45 4.60 -19.56
CA MET A 61 1.96 3.25 -19.23
C MET A 61 1.17 2.53 -18.12
N GLN A 62 0.40 3.26 -17.31
CA GLN A 62 -0.45 2.69 -16.24
C GLN A 62 -1.95 2.65 -16.61
N ALA A 63 -2.32 3.08 -17.82
CA ALA A 63 -3.70 3.05 -18.29
C ALA A 63 -4.06 1.70 -18.92
N ALA A 64 -5.29 1.62 -19.46
CA ALA A 64 -5.76 0.51 -20.29
C ALA A 64 -5.54 -0.87 -19.66
N ASN A 65 -5.88 -1.00 -18.36
CA ASN A 65 -5.73 -2.21 -17.58
C ASN A 65 -4.25 -2.65 -17.41
N VAL A 66 -3.48 -1.86 -16.65
CA VAL A 66 -2.06 -2.14 -16.32
C VAL A 66 -1.85 -3.54 -15.75
N THR A 67 -2.81 -4.07 -14.98
CA THR A 67 -2.73 -5.43 -14.42
C THR A 67 -2.71 -6.50 -15.52
N ARG A 68 -3.62 -6.40 -16.50
CA ARG A 68 -3.62 -7.33 -17.64
C ARG A 68 -2.39 -7.16 -18.52
N ASN A 69 -1.98 -5.92 -18.76
CA ASN A 69 -0.80 -5.67 -19.57
C ASN A 69 0.47 -6.18 -18.90
N ALA A 70 0.59 -6.05 -17.58
CA ALA A 70 1.70 -6.61 -16.80
C ALA A 70 1.76 -8.14 -16.87
N TRP A 71 0.61 -8.80 -16.69
CA TRP A 71 0.49 -10.25 -16.82
C TRP A 71 0.99 -10.75 -18.18
N LEU A 72 0.51 -10.12 -19.26
CA LEU A 72 0.93 -10.45 -20.62
C LEU A 72 2.39 -10.08 -20.91
N SER A 73 2.87 -8.94 -20.41
CA SER A 73 4.27 -8.52 -20.56
C SER A 73 5.25 -9.48 -19.89
N ALA A 74 4.84 -10.14 -18.81
CA ALA A 74 5.61 -11.19 -18.16
C ALA A 74 5.58 -12.54 -18.89
N GLY A 75 4.87 -12.64 -20.03
CA GLY A 75 4.73 -13.89 -20.79
C GLY A 75 3.82 -14.92 -20.13
N LEU A 76 3.00 -14.52 -19.16
CA LEU A 76 2.08 -15.41 -18.44
C LEU A 76 0.85 -15.77 -19.31
N PRO A 77 0.15 -16.89 -19.00
CA PRO A 77 -0.87 -17.46 -19.90
C PRO A 77 -1.97 -16.49 -20.36
N LEU A 78 -2.33 -16.58 -21.64
CA LEU A 78 -3.25 -15.64 -22.28
C LEU A 78 -4.69 -15.76 -21.75
N GLU A 79 -5.07 -16.93 -21.25
CA GLU A 79 -6.44 -17.24 -20.83
C GLU A 79 -6.82 -16.56 -19.51
N VAL A 80 -5.85 -16.20 -18.66
CA VAL A 80 -6.12 -15.66 -17.33
C VAL A 80 -6.64 -14.22 -17.40
N PRO A 81 -7.89 -13.94 -17.03
CA PRO A 81 -8.42 -12.59 -17.03
C PRO A 81 -7.73 -11.73 -15.96
N ALA A 82 -7.74 -10.41 -16.17
CA ALA A 82 -7.24 -9.47 -15.19
C ALA A 82 -8.00 -8.15 -15.22
N ALA A 83 -8.14 -7.49 -14.07
CA ALA A 83 -8.78 -6.19 -13.93
C ALA A 83 -7.96 -5.23 -13.08
N THR A 84 -7.86 -3.98 -13.52
CA THR A 84 -7.27 -2.89 -12.73
C THR A 84 -8.39 -2.07 -12.06
N ILE A 85 -8.27 -1.82 -10.76
CA ILE A 85 -9.23 -1.04 -9.99
C ILE A 85 -8.61 0.20 -9.35
N ASN A 86 -9.48 1.15 -8.97
CA ASN A 86 -9.08 2.39 -8.30
C ASN A 86 -10.00 2.69 -7.11
N ALA A 87 -9.48 2.49 -5.92
CA ALA A 87 -10.03 2.98 -4.65
C ALA A 87 -9.03 3.94 -3.97
N GLN A 88 -8.36 4.78 -4.77
CA GLN A 88 -7.27 5.66 -4.35
C GLN A 88 -6.16 4.84 -3.64
N CYS A 89 -5.56 5.35 -2.55
CA CYS A 89 -4.47 4.64 -1.85
C CYS A 89 -4.83 3.22 -1.38
N GLY A 90 -6.12 2.90 -1.23
CA GLY A 90 -6.60 1.57 -0.84
C GLY A 90 -6.75 0.59 -2.00
N SER A 91 -6.36 0.95 -3.23
CA SER A 91 -6.69 0.18 -4.44
C SER A 91 -6.26 -1.29 -4.39
N SER A 92 -5.03 -1.60 -4.00
CA SER A 92 -4.59 -3.01 -3.91
C SER A 92 -5.17 -3.75 -2.71
N GLN A 93 -5.51 -3.05 -1.62
CA GLN A 93 -6.21 -3.67 -0.50
C GLN A 93 -7.67 -3.99 -0.86
N GLU A 94 -8.32 -3.14 -1.65
CA GLU A 94 -9.63 -3.43 -2.25
C GLU A 94 -9.54 -4.58 -3.26
N ALA A 95 -8.42 -4.70 -4.00
CA ALA A 95 -8.20 -5.83 -4.89
C ALA A 95 -8.17 -7.15 -4.12
N LEU A 96 -7.55 -7.17 -2.94
CA LEU A 96 -7.59 -8.31 -2.03
C LEU A 96 -9.01 -8.59 -1.50
N ARG A 97 -9.81 -7.56 -1.19
CA ARG A 97 -11.21 -7.75 -0.80
C ARG A 97 -12.03 -8.38 -1.94
N MET A 98 -11.82 -7.95 -3.18
CA MET A 98 -12.48 -8.54 -4.35
C MET A 98 -12.03 -9.98 -4.61
N ALA A 99 -10.73 -10.26 -4.48
CA ALA A 99 -10.18 -11.62 -4.60
C ALA A 99 -10.75 -12.55 -3.51
N GLN A 100 -10.82 -12.08 -2.27
CA GLN A 100 -11.46 -12.79 -1.17
C GLN A 100 -12.92 -13.11 -1.48
N ALA A 101 -13.68 -12.15 -2.04
CA ALA A 101 -15.08 -12.35 -2.38
C ALA A 101 -15.28 -13.42 -3.47
N GLN A 102 -14.46 -13.39 -4.52
CA GLN A 102 -14.51 -14.37 -5.62
C GLN A 102 -14.22 -15.80 -5.14
N ILE A 103 -13.23 -15.97 -4.25
CA ILE A 103 -12.92 -17.29 -3.70
C ILE A 103 -13.99 -17.75 -2.71
N ALA A 104 -14.45 -16.85 -1.83
CA ALA A 104 -15.46 -17.19 -0.82
C ALA A 104 -16.83 -17.54 -1.43
N SER A 105 -17.16 -16.96 -2.60
CA SER A 105 -18.38 -17.27 -3.37
C SER A 105 -18.27 -18.57 -4.17
N GLY A 106 -17.06 -19.10 -4.36
CA GLY A 106 -16.79 -20.26 -5.22
C GLY A 106 -16.71 -19.92 -6.71
N GLU A 107 -16.60 -18.63 -7.06
CA GLU A 107 -16.39 -18.19 -8.45
C GLU A 107 -14.96 -18.49 -8.94
N ALA A 108 -13.99 -18.48 -8.01
CA ALA A 108 -12.58 -18.77 -8.29
C ALA A 108 -11.97 -19.64 -7.19
N ASP A 109 -10.91 -20.37 -7.52
CA ASP A 109 -10.10 -21.15 -6.59
C ASP A 109 -8.75 -20.47 -6.31
N ILE A 110 -8.18 -19.77 -7.28
CA ILE A 110 -6.91 -19.04 -7.18
C ILE A 110 -7.07 -17.63 -7.75
N VAL A 111 -6.83 -16.62 -6.93
CA VAL A 111 -6.85 -15.22 -7.35
C VAL A 111 -5.61 -14.51 -6.82
N ILE A 112 -4.95 -13.75 -7.69
CA ILE A 112 -3.84 -12.88 -7.28
C ILE A 112 -4.36 -11.46 -7.08
N ALA A 113 -4.19 -10.93 -5.87
CA ALA A 113 -4.41 -9.52 -5.57
C ALA A 113 -3.07 -8.78 -5.64
N CYS A 114 -2.97 -7.72 -6.44
CA CYS A 114 -1.70 -7.02 -6.63
C CYS A 114 -1.88 -5.49 -6.69
N GLY A 115 -0.78 -4.77 -6.89
CA GLY A 115 -0.84 -3.36 -7.22
C GLY A 115 0.51 -2.82 -7.68
N VAL A 116 0.47 -1.70 -8.40
CA VAL A 116 1.66 -1.03 -8.94
C VAL A 116 1.45 0.48 -8.97
N GLU A 117 2.54 1.22 -8.74
CA GLU A 117 2.62 2.64 -9.04
C GLU A 117 4.06 3.01 -9.39
N VAL A 118 4.26 3.81 -10.45
CA VAL A 118 5.54 4.38 -10.90
C VAL A 118 5.40 5.90 -10.92
N MET A 119 5.34 6.48 -9.72
CA MET A 119 5.08 7.90 -9.49
C MET A 119 6.22 8.82 -10.01
N SER A 120 7.42 8.28 -10.23
CA SER A 120 8.52 8.99 -10.89
C SER A 120 8.18 9.37 -12.33
N ARG A 121 7.43 8.53 -13.04
CA ARG A 121 7.02 8.75 -14.44
C ARG A 121 5.65 9.39 -14.55
N ILE A 122 4.74 9.05 -13.65
CA ILE A 122 3.38 9.59 -13.60
C ILE A 122 3.19 10.25 -12.23
N PRO A 123 3.46 11.57 -12.10
CA PRO A 123 3.24 12.28 -10.85
C PRO A 123 1.78 12.27 -10.39
N LEU A 124 1.57 12.39 -9.07
CA LEU A 124 0.22 12.56 -8.52
C LEU A 124 -0.52 13.73 -9.18
N GLY A 125 -1.76 13.49 -9.57
CA GLY A 125 -2.60 14.46 -10.27
C GLY A 125 -2.42 14.49 -11.79
N SER A 126 -1.50 13.73 -12.37
CA SER A 126 -1.35 13.66 -13.84
C SER A 126 -2.60 13.17 -14.56
N ASN A 127 -3.41 12.32 -13.92
CA ASN A 127 -4.68 11.83 -14.44
C ASN A 127 -5.84 12.87 -14.35
N VAL A 128 -5.60 14.03 -13.74
CA VAL A 128 -6.51 15.18 -13.73
C VAL A 128 -5.72 16.40 -14.22
N PRO A 129 -5.60 16.61 -15.55
CA PRO A 129 -4.75 17.65 -16.11
C PRO A 129 -5.10 19.04 -15.57
N ARG A 130 -4.07 19.82 -15.21
CA ARG A 130 -4.24 21.16 -14.62
C ARG A 130 -4.92 22.14 -15.56
N GLU A 131 -4.75 21.98 -16.87
CA GLU A 131 -5.46 22.79 -17.86
C GLU A 131 -6.98 22.52 -17.90
N GLY A 132 -7.47 21.53 -17.15
CA GLY A 132 -8.90 21.21 -17.09
C GLY A 132 -9.44 20.60 -18.38
N ARG A 133 -8.57 20.11 -19.28
CA ARG A 133 -8.92 19.58 -20.61
C ARG A 133 -10.04 18.54 -20.57
N TYR A 134 -10.11 17.74 -19.50
CA TYR A 134 -11.11 16.69 -19.30
C TYR A 134 -12.02 16.95 -18.09
N GLY A 135 -12.05 18.19 -17.59
CA GLY A 135 -12.80 18.59 -16.39
C GLY A 135 -12.09 18.26 -15.07
N ASN A 136 -12.71 18.65 -13.95
CA ASN A 136 -12.23 18.36 -12.61
C ASN A 136 -13.24 17.44 -11.89
N PRO A 137 -12.84 16.29 -11.35
CA PRO A 137 -13.79 15.33 -10.74
C PRO A 137 -14.52 15.86 -9.50
N ARG A 138 -14.13 17.03 -8.96
CA ARG A 138 -14.69 17.64 -7.74
C ARG A 138 -15.28 19.03 -7.99
N ASP A 139 -15.73 19.30 -9.22
CA ASP A 139 -16.43 20.53 -9.58
C ASP A 139 -17.97 20.37 -9.52
N GLY A 140 -18.69 21.38 -10.02
CA GLY A 140 -20.15 21.36 -10.15
C GLY A 140 -20.86 21.11 -8.82
N ARG A 141 -21.80 20.15 -8.82
CA ARG A 141 -22.58 19.79 -7.62
C ARG A 141 -21.71 19.29 -6.46
N TYR A 142 -20.56 18.67 -6.72
CA TYR A 142 -19.67 18.23 -5.65
C TYR A 142 -19.24 19.42 -4.79
N ALA A 143 -18.75 20.48 -5.43
CA ALA A 143 -18.27 21.68 -4.75
C ALA A 143 -19.38 22.47 -4.01
N THR A 144 -20.66 22.20 -4.31
CA THR A 144 -21.80 22.78 -3.57
C THR A 144 -22.18 22.02 -2.31
N VAL A 145 -21.77 20.75 -2.19
CA VAL A 145 -22.13 19.87 -1.07
C VAL A 145 -20.93 19.61 -0.16
N HIS A 146 -19.73 19.51 -0.73
CA HIS A 146 -18.49 19.22 -0.02
C HIS A 146 -17.38 20.18 -0.42
N GLU A 147 -16.55 20.56 0.56
CA GLU A 147 -15.36 21.36 0.31
C GLU A 147 -14.29 20.53 -0.43
N PRO A 148 -13.83 20.95 -1.63
CA PRO A 148 -12.75 20.28 -2.34
C PRO A 148 -11.42 20.44 -1.60
N THR A 149 -11.05 19.43 -0.81
CA THR A 149 -9.83 19.45 0.04
C THR A 149 -8.70 18.66 -0.62
N ILE A 150 -7.42 19.04 -0.50
CA ILE A 150 -6.30 18.18 -0.94
C ILE A 150 -5.64 17.44 0.23
N GLN A 151 -4.87 16.38 -0.03
CA GLN A 151 -4.40 15.45 1.00
C GLN A 151 -3.64 16.13 2.16
N PHE A 152 -2.69 17.02 1.85
CA PHE A 152 -1.95 17.78 2.86
C PHE A 152 -2.87 18.63 3.75
N GLU A 153 -3.96 19.15 3.18
CA GLU A 153 -4.92 19.95 3.91
C GLU A 153 -5.74 19.13 4.90
N GLY A 154 -6.18 17.95 4.46
CA GLY A 154 -6.82 16.97 5.33
C GLY A 154 -5.90 16.55 6.48
N ALA A 155 -4.62 16.30 6.19
CA ALA A 155 -3.63 15.95 7.21
C ALA A 155 -3.45 17.05 8.27
N ASP A 156 -3.34 18.32 7.86
CA ASP A 156 -3.22 19.44 8.81
C ASP A 156 -4.50 19.65 9.64
N ARG A 157 -5.69 19.43 9.05
CA ARG A 157 -6.98 19.48 9.75
C ARG A 157 -7.13 18.34 10.75
N ILE A 158 -6.68 17.13 10.42
CA ILE A 158 -6.60 16.02 11.38
C ILE A 158 -5.68 16.42 12.54
N ALA A 159 -4.50 16.94 12.26
CA ALA A 159 -3.60 17.37 13.33
C ALA A 159 -4.20 18.47 14.23
N GLU A 160 -5.03 19.37 13.68
CA GLU A 160 -5.77 20.35 14.48
C GLU A 160 -6.88 19.71 15.31
N HIS A 161 -7.71 18.86 14.69
CA HIS A 161 -8.86 18.25 15.34
C HIS A 161 -8.46 17.40 16.56
N TRP A 162 -7.34 16.69 16.46
CA TRP A 162 -6.79 15.87 17.54
C TRP A 162 -5.71 16.57 18.38
N ASN A 163 -5.50 17.88 18.22
CA ASN A 163 -4.46 18.66 18.92
C ASN A 163 -3.05 18.03 18.84
N LEU A 164 -2.71 17.48 17.68
CA LEU A 164 -1.41 16.86 17.41
C LEU A 164 -0.40 17.95 17.03
N ASP A 165 0.53 18.24 17.92
CA ASP A 165 1.58 19.23 17.67
C ASP A 165 2.65 18.72 16.70
N ARG A 166 3.40 19.66 16.13
CA ARG A 166 4.49 19.36 15.19
C ARG A 166 5.56 18.43 15.77
N SER A 167 5.86 18.58 17.06
CA SER A 167 6.92 17.80 17.72
C SER A 167 6.56 16.33 17.81
N LEU A 168 5.28 16.02 18.06
CA LEU A 168 4.75 14.65 18.08
C LEU A 168 4.86 14.01 16.70
N LEU A 169 4.45 14.74 15.65
CA LEU A 169 4.51 14.25 14.27
C LEU A 169 5.95 13.95 13.83
N ASP A 170 6.90 14.80 14.22
CA ASP A 170 8.32 14.61 13.91
C ASP A 170 8.94 13.45 14.72
N ARG A 171 8.59 13.29 16.01
CA ARG A 171 9.02 12.12 16.80
C ARG A 171 8.51 10.81 16.19
N TYR A 172 7.27 10.80 15.72
CA TYR A 172 6.71 9.63 15.01
C TYR A 172 7.49 9.32 13.73
N ALA A 173 7.83 10.35 12.94
CA ALA A 173 8.59 10.20 11.71
C ALA A 173 10.03 9.68 11.93
N GLU A 174 10.71 10.15 12.97
CA GLU A 174 11.99 9.61 13.42
C GLU A 174 11.87 8.13 13.81
N THR A 175 10.82 7.77 14.57
CA THR A 175 10.53 6.38 14.95
C THR A 175 10.35 5.48 13.71
N SER A 176 9.60 5.96 12.70
CA SER A 176 9.41 5.21 11.44
C SER A 176 10.73 4.96 10.71
N GLN A 177 11.60 5.98 10.60
CA GLN A 177 12.93 5.87 9.98
C GLN A 177 13.84 4.89 10.73
N ASN A 178 13.88 4.99 12.05
CA ASN A 178 14.70 4.12 12.89
C ASN A 178 14.24 2.65 12.84
N ARG A 179 12.91 2.41 12.88
CA ARG A 179 12.34 1.06 12.75
C ARG A 179 12.60 0.45 11.37
N ALA A 180 12.47 1.23 10.30
CA ALA A 180 12.79 0.78 8.94
C ALA A 180 14.27 0.43 8.78
N ALA A 181 15.17 1.28 9.30
CA ALA A 181 16.61 1.03 9.26
C ALA A 181 16.98 -0.27 10.01
N LEU A 182 16.45 -0.45 11.23
CA LEU A 182 16.67 -1.66 12.02
C LEU A 182 16.12 -2.92 11.33
N ALA A 183 14.92 -2.84 10.74
CA ALA A 183 14.33 -3.96 10.01
C ALA A 183 15.18 -4.37 8.80
N TRP A 184 15.79 -3.41 8.11
CA TRP A 184 16.71 -3.67 7.01
C TRP A 184 18.08 -4.19 7.46
N GLU A 185 18.60 -3.71 8.59
CA GLU A 185 19.82 -4.24 9.22
C GLU A 185 19.64 -5.71 9.61
N GLN A 186 18.48 -6.06 10.17
CA GLN A 186 18.14 -7.42 10.58
C GLN A 186 17.58 -8.30 9.45
N ASN A 187 17.62 -7.82 8.20
CA ASN A 187 17.13 -8.53 7.01
C ASN A 187 15.67 -9.03 7.11
N ARG A 188 14.79 -8.30 7.82
CA ARG A 188 13.37 -8.68 8.00
C ARG A 188 12.57 -8.67 6.69
N PHE A 189 13.06 -7.99 5.66
CA PHE A 189 12.42 -7.89 4.35
C PHE A 189 12.95 -8.89 3.30
N GLY A 190 14.07 -9.57 3.55
CA GLY A 190 14.76 -10.33 2.50
C GLY A 190 13.89 -11.38 1.80
N SER A 191 13.04 -12.07 2.55
CA SER A 191 12.17 -13.16 2.06
C SER A 191 10.89 -12.70 1.34
N GLN A 192 10.56 -11.41 1.39
CA GLN A 192 9.38 -10.81 0.75
C GLN A 192 9.73 -9.97 -0.50
N ILE A 193 11.02 -9.77 -0.80
CA ILE A 193 11.47 -8.96 -1.94
C ILE A 193 11.67 -9.83 -3.19
N ILE A 194 11.05 -9.45 -4.30
CA ILE A 194 11.48 -9.84 -5.66
C ILE A 194 12.48 -8.80 -6.14
N ALA A 195 13.72 -9.21 -6.42
CA ALA A 195 14.72 -8.31 -6.96
C ALA A 195 14.37 -7.89 -8.39
N ILE A 196 14.54 -6.61 -8.71
CA ILE A 196 14.13 -6.03 -10.01
C ILE A 196 15.36 -5.62 -10.81
N GLU A 197 15.43 -6.01 -12.07
CA GLU A 197 16.45 -5.54 -13.02
C GLU A 197 15.96 -4.24 -13.67
N ALA A 198 16.42 -3.09 -13.17
CA ALA A 198 15.92 -1.80 -13.62
C ALA A 198 16.79 -1.16 -14.71
N PRO A 199 16.22 -0.52 -15.75
CA PRO A 199 16.99 0.20 -16.76
C PRO A 199 17.83 1.33 -16.15
N VAL A 200 19.11 1.36 -16.53
CA VAL A 200 19.98 2.52 -16.34
C VAL A 200 19.89 3.37 -17.60
N VAL A 201 19.57 4.65 -17.45
CA VAL A 201 19.44 5.57 -18.58
C VAL A 201 20.57 6.62 -18.59
N ASP A 202 20.97 7.05 -19.78
CA ASP A 202 21.85 8.22 -19.96
C ASP A 202 21.10 9.55 -19.76
N ASP A 203 21.82 10.68 -19.82
CA ASP A 203 21.24 12.02 -19.69
C ASP A 203 20.19 12.36 -20.77
N HIS A 204 20.14 11.58 -21.85
CA HIS A 204 19.15 11.71 -22.94
C HIS A 204 17.97 10.74 -22.77
N GLY A 205 17.94 9.97 -21.67
CA GLY A 205 16.88 9.01 -21.37
C GLY A 205 16.97 7.69 -22.14
N ARG A 206 18.10 7.41 -22.80
CA ARG A 206 18.30 6.14 -23.51
C ARG A 206 18.83 5.08 -22.56
N ALA A 207 18.29 3.87 -22.63
CA ALA A 207 18.78 2.74 -21.84
C ALA A 207 20.22 2.37 -22.26
N VAL A 208 21.13 2.30 -21.29
CA VAL A 208 22.55 1.96 -21.48
C VAL A 208 22.96 0.70 -20.71
N GLY A 209 22.03 0.09 -19.97
CA GLY A 209 22.23 -1.15 -19.23
C GLY A 209 21.10 -1.38 -18.23
N THR A 210 21.28 -2.37 -17.36
CA THR A 210 20.38 -2.63 -16.23
C THR A 210 21.15 -2.60 -14.90
N LYS A 211 20.42 -2.40 -13.82
CA LYS A 211 20.92 -2.49 -12.45
C LYS A 211 19.92 -3.26 -11.60
N LYS A 212 20.41 -4.29 -10.93
CA LYS A 212 19.63 -5.02 -9.93
C LYS A 212 19.33 -4.15 -8.71
N ILE A 213 18.05 -3.94 -8.43
CA ILE A 213 17.53 -3.25 -7.25
C ILE A 213 17.01 -4.29 -6.27
N THR A 214 17.51 -4.27 -5.04
CA THR A 214 17.20 -5.27 -4.00
C THR A 214 16.83 -4.66 -2.65
N ARG A 215 16.88 -3.32 -2.52
CA ARG A 215 16.63 -2.62 -1.24
C ARG A 215 15.72 -1.43 -1.42
N ASP A 216 14.91 -1.16 -0.41
CA ASP A 216 14.11 0.07 -0.34
C ASP A 216 15.05 1.29 -0.24
N GLU A 217 14.71 2.38 -0.93
CA GLU A 217 15.61 3.52 -1.09
C GLU A 217 15.26 4.74 -0.22
N GLY A 218 14.13 4.69 0.48
CA GLY A 218 13.57 5.83 1.22
C GLY A 218 14.20 6.10 2.59
N MET A 219 14.91 5.12 3.16
CA MET A 219 15.50 5.27 4.49
C MET A 219 16.62 6.31 4.50
N ARG A 220 16.68 7.09 5.58
CA ARG A 220 17.75 8.08 5.81
C ARG A 220 17.97 8.29 7.31
N PRO A 221 19.21 8.63 7.73
CA PRO A 221 19.45 9.13 9.07
C PRO A 221 18.52 10.31 9.36
N THR A 222 17.81 10.24 10.48
CA THR A 222 16.76 11.19 10.84
C THR A 222 16.83 11.46 12.33
N THR A 223 16.75 12.74 12.73
CA THR A 223 16.61 13.15 14.14
C THR A 223 15.48 14.16 14.26
N THR A 224 14.85 14.26 15.44
CA THR A 224 13.83 15.27 15.70
C THR A 224 14.34 16.71 15.44
N GLU A 225 15.60 17.02 15.76
CA GLU A 225 16.18 18.35 15.50
C GLU A 225 16.30 18.62 13.99
N GLY A 226 16.74 17.63 13.21
CA GLY A 226 16.83 17.74 11.76
C GLY A 226 15.46 17.89 11.11
N LEU A 227 14.46 17.16 11.61
CA LEU A 227 13.07 17.27 11.15
C LEU A 227 12.48 18.66 11.46
N ALA A 228 12.75 19.22 12.65
CA ALA A 228 12.26 20.53 13.04
C ALA A 228 12.73 21.67 12.12
N GLN A 229 13.87 21.52 11.44
CA GLN A 229 14.38 22.49 10.45
C GLN A 229 13.66 22.43 9.10
N LEU A 230 12.86 21.40 8.84
CA LEU A 230 12.17 21.24 7.57
C LEU A 230 11.00 22.23 7.44
N ARG A 231 10.91 22.86 6.26
CA ARG A 231 9.79 23.72 5.90
C ARG A 231 8.51 22.89 5.73
N THR A 232 7.41 23.44 6.19
CA THR A 232 6.07 22.90 5.94
C THR A 232 5.78 22.90 4.45
N VAL A 233 5.07 21.87 3.96
CA VAL A 233 4.73 21.75 2.53
C VAL A 233 3.81 22.89 2.07
N GLN A 234 2.96 23.39 2.96
CA GLN A 234 2.06 24.52 2.70
C GLN A 234 2.33 25.68 3.68
N PRO A 235 3.39 26.48 3.49
CA PRO A 235 3.68 27.61 4.35
C PRO A 235 2.59 28.69 4.24
N GLY A 236 2.17 29.26 5.37
CA GLY A 236 1.21 30.38 5.42
C GLY A 236 -0.26 30.01 5.22
N ARG A 237 -0.60 28.71 5.20
CA ARG A 237 -1.98 28.23 5.12
C ARG A 237 -2.73 28.30 6.46
N VAL A 238 -4.07 28.32 6.40
CA VAL A 238 -4.97 28.11 7.53
C VAL A 238 -5.79 26.82 7.30
N PRO A 239 -5.81 25.85 8.23
CA PRO A 239 -5.02 25.80 9.47
C PRO A 239 -3.51 25.80 9.20
N ALA A 240 -2.72 26.26 10.18
CA ALA A 240 -1.28 26.33 10.06
C ALA A 240 -0.70 24.97 9.68
N GLY A 241 0.11 24.93 8.62
CA GLY A 241 0.73 23.71 8.14
C GLY A 241 1.61 23.07 9.22
N ARG A 242 1.44 21.77 9.46
CA ARG A 242 2.26 20.97 10.38
C ARG A 242 3.08 19.92 9.64
N HIS A 243 2.69 19.57 8.41
CA HIS A 243 3.35 18.52 7.65
C HIS A 243 4.51 19.03 6.78
N THR A 244 5.59 18.25 6.76
CA THR A 244 6.81 18.46 5.97
C THR A 244 7.12 17.20 5.16
N ALA A 245 8.14 17.25 4.30
CA ALA A 245 8.70 16.04 3.67
C ALA A 245 9.34 15.07 4.68
N GLY A 246 9.47 15.46 5.95
CA GLY A 246 9.98 14.64 7.04
C GLY A 246 8.94 13.69 7.62
N ASN A 247 7.69 14.16 7.76
CA ASN A 247 6.60 13.48 8.46
C ASN A 247 5.40 13.15 7.54
N SER A 248 5.67 13.11 6.24
CA SER A 248 4.74 12.67 5.19
C SER A 248 5.35 11.50 4.45
N SER A 249 4.50 10.63 3.88
CA SER A 249 4.96 9.55 3.01
C SER A 249 5.78 10.06 1.82
N GLN A 250 6.72 9.23 1.36
CA GLN A 250 7.53 9.56 0.19
C GLN A 250 6.80 9.19 -1.11
N VAL A 251 6.97 10.04 -2.13
CA VAL A 251 6.60 9.69 -3.51
C VAL A 251 7.54 8.59 -3.99
N SER A 252 6.96 7.47 -4.41
CA SER A 252 7.72 6.23 -4.59
C SER A 252 7.22 5.40 -5.77
N ASP A 253 8.10 4.52 -6.23
CA ASP A 253 7.84 3.54 -7.27
C ASP A 253 7.86 2.14 -6.64
N GLY A 254 6.91 1.27 -7.01
CA GLY A 254 6.89 -0.10 -6.50
C GLY A 254 5.66 -0.91 -6.93
N ALA A 255 5.77 -2.23 -6.77
CA ALA A 255 4.70 -3.20 -7.01
C ALA A 255 4.65 -4.27 -5.91
N SER A 256 3.50 -4.93 -5.76
CA SER A 256 3.35 -6.08 -4.86
C SER A 256 2.22 -7.00 -5.30
N ALA A 257 2.25 -8.23 -4.81
CA ALA A 257 1.27 -9.27 -5.11
C ALA A 257 1.07 -10.23 -3.93
N VAL A 258 -0.17 -10.68 -3.73
CA VAL A 258 -0.60 -11.65 -2.73
C VAL A 258 -1.33 -12.77 -3.47
N LEU A 259 -0.87 -14.01 -3.27
CA LEU A 259 -1.49 -15.23 -3.81
C LEU A 259 -2.57 -15.73 -2.84
N LEU A 260 -3.84 -15.57 -3.23
CA LEU A 260 -4.97 -16.10 -2.48
C LEU A 260 -5.50 -17.37 -3.14
N MET A 261 -5.87 -18.33 -2.30
CA MET A 261 -6.44 -19.59 -2.74
C MET A 261 -7.61 -20.01 -1.85
N SER A 262 -8.51 -20.85 -2.38
CA SER A 262 -9.34 -21.69 -1.53
C SER A 262 -8.43 -22.67 -0.77
N SER A 263 -8.72 -22.94 0.51
CA SER A 263 -7.93 -23.89 1.30
C SER A 263 -7.85 -25.26 0.63
N GLU A 264 -8.96 -25.72 0.03
CA GLU A 264 -9.02 -26.98 -0.71
C GLU A 264 -8.11 -27.00 -1.93
N LYS A 265 -8.04 -25.90 -2.71
CA LYS A 265 -7.14 -25.82 -3.86
C LYS A 265 -5.68 -25.78 -3.42
N ALA A 266 -5.36 -25.08 -2.33
CA ALA A 266 -4.01 -25.04 -1.77
C ALA A 266 -3.56 -26.46 -1.38
N ASP A 267 -4.41 -27.22 -0.67
CA ASP A 267 -4.14 -28.61 -0.31
C ASP A 267 -3.98 -29.51 -1.55
N ARG A 268 -4.85 -29.37 -2.57
CA ARG A 268 -4.76 -30.14 -3.82
C ARG A 268 -3.46 -29.90 -4.59
N LEU A 269 -2.93 -28.68 -4.54
CA LEU A 269 -1.67 -28.31 -5.18
C LEU A 269 -0.44 -28.52 -4.28
N GLY A 270 -0.63 -28.97 -3.03
CA GLY A 270 0.47 -29.15 -2.08
C GLY A 270 1.09 -27.84 -1.59
N LEU A 271 0.39 -26.72 -1.73
CA LEU A 271 0.86 -25.40 -1.31
C LEU A 271 0.43 -25.11 0.13
N ARG A 272 1.35 -24.65 0.96
CA ARG A 272 1.10 -24.39 2.39
C ARG A 272 0.33 -23.09 2.60
N PRO A 273 -0.88 -23.13 3.20
CA PRO A 273 -1.54 -21.92 3.69
C PRO A 273 -0.72 -21.26 4.81
N ARG A 274 -0.42 -19.95 4.70
CA ARG A 274 0.34 -19.19 5.71
C ARG A 274 -0.58 -18.41 6.65
N ALA A 275 -1.64 -17.82 6.10
CA ALA A 275 -2.67 -17.11 6.86
C ALA A 275 -4.04 -17.29 6.23
N ARG A 276 -5.12 -17.06 6.99
CA ARG A 276 -6.48 -16.88 6.46
C ARG A 276 -6.89 -15.42 6.49
N VAL A 277 -7.70 -15.00 5.51
CA VAL A 277 -8.32 -13.66 5.55
C VAL A 277 -9.57 -13.73 6.42
N VAL A 278 -9.51 -13.15 7.62
CA VAL A 278 -10.63 -13.11 8.57
C VAL A 278 -11.73 -12.19 8.04
N GLY A 279 -11.34 -11.06 7.45
CA GLY A 279 -12.26 -10.11 6.84
C GLY A 279 -11.52 -8.98 6.14
N SER A 280 -12.25 -8.28 5.27
CA SER A 280 -11.81 -7.03 4.64
C SER A 280 -12.99 -6.07 4.49
N VAL A 281 -12.73 -4.76 4.61
CA VAL A 281 -13.73 -3.70 4.51
C VAL A 281 -13.22 -2.51 3.70
N LEU A 282 -14.15 -1.87 3.00
CA LEU A 282 -14.03 -0.51 2.47
C LEU A 282 -15.14 0.33 3.11
N VAL A 283 -14.80 1.52 3.59
CA VAL A 283 -15.73 2.46 4.25
C VAL A 283 -15.61 3.86 3.67
N GLY A 284 -16.70 4.61 3.72
CA GLY A 284 -16.71 6.05 3.49
C GLY A 284 -16.57 6.83 4.79
N THR A 285 -15.97 8.01 4.70
CA THR A 285 -15.68 8.94 5.79
C THR A 285 -15.84 10.38 5.29
N ASP A 286 -15.67 11.36 6.17
CA ASP A 286 -15.72 12.77 5.80
C ASP A 286 -14.67 13.10 4.72
N PRO A 287 -15.08 13.54 3.50
CA PRO A 287 -14.15 13.90 2.44
C PRO A 287 -13.37 15.20 2.73
N VAL A 288 -13.76 15.97 3.75
CA VAL A 288 -13.12 17.22 4.17
C VAL A 288 -11.92 16.96 5.07
N LEU A 289 -12.05 16.13 6.12
CA LEU A 289 -10.88 15.57 6.80
C LEU A 289 -10.11 14.58 5.91
N MET A 290 -10.80 13.94 4.97
CA MET A 290 -10.35 13.04 3.89
C MET A 290 -9.65 11.76 4.34
N LEU A 291 -8.77 11.82 5.32
CA LEU A 291 -7.77 10.79 5.61
C LEU A 291 -8.01 10.09 6.95
N THR A 292 -9.19 10.24 7.53
CA THR A 292 -9.59 9.56 8.79
C THR A 292 -10.05 8.11 8.57
N GLY A 293 -10.09 7.65 7.31
CA GLY A 293 -10.45 6.29 6.88
C GLY A 293 -10.06 5.13 7.80
N PRO A 294 -8.81 5.06 8.33
CA PRO A 294 -8.39 3.97 9.20
C PRO A 294 -9.24 3.81 10.46
N ILE A 295 -9.79 4.92 10.99
CA ILE A 295 -10.56 4.90 12.23
C ILE A 295 -11.84 4.06 12.04
N PRO A 296 -12.82 4.43 11.20
CA PRO A 296 -14.03 3.63 11.03
C PRO A 296 -13.78 2.30 10.32
N ALA A 297 -12.72 2.15 9.52
CA ALA A 297 -12.35 0.86 8.95
C ALA A 297 -11.97 -0.14 10.05
N THR A 298 -11.16 0.29 11.02
CA THR A 298 -10.74 -0.50 12.19
C THR A 298 -11.93 -0.89 13.05
N GLU A 299 -12.79 0.06 13.40
CA GLU A 299 -14.01 -0.20 14.19
C GLU A 299 -14.88 -1.28 13.53
N LYS A 300 -15.19 -1.08 12.25
CA LYS A 300 -16.08 -1.96 11.50
C LYS A 300 -15.52 -3.36 11.37
N ILE A 301 -14.22 -3.51 11.11
CA ILE A 301 -13.63 -4.83 10.88
C ILE A 301 -13.42 -5.60 12.18
N LEU A 302 -13.01 -4.94 13.27
CA LEU A 302 -12.91 -5.55 14.58
C LEU A 302 -14.27 -6.03 15.08
N ALA A 303 -15.31 -5.19 14.97
CA ALA A 303 -16.67 -5.55 15.34
C ALA A 303 -17.20 -6.76 14.53
N ARG A 304 -16.93 -6.80 13.21
CA ARG A 304 -17.31 -7.94 12.36
C ARG A 304 -16.56 -9.22 12.69
N ALA A 305 -15.31 -9.12 13.10
CA ALA A 305 -14.49 -10.27 13.47
C ALA A 305 -14.77 -10.75 14.91
N GLY A 306 -15.50 -9.96 15.71
CA GLY A 306 -15.68 -10.23 17.14
C GLY A 306 -14.38 -10.11 17.93
N LEU A 307 -13.50 -9.21 17.52
CA LEU A 307 -12.17 -8.98 18.11
C LEU A 307 -12.08 -7.57 18.71
N GLY A 308 -11.24 -7.41 19.73
CA GLY A 308 -10.75 -6.12 20.18
C GLY A 308 -9.38 -5.79 19.60
N LEU A 309 -8.95 -4.52 19.67
CA LEU A 309 -7.60 -4.14 19.24
C LEU A 309 -6.51 -4.87 20.06
N SER A 310 -6.79 -5.24 21.31
CA SER A 310 -5.89 -6.03 22.16
C SER A 310 -5.59 -7.43 21.62
N ASP A 311 -6.48 -7.98 20.79
CA ASP A 311 -6.28 -9.29 20.13
C ASP A 311 -5.35 -9.19 18.92
N ILE A 312 -5.02 -7.98 18.47
CA ILE A 312 -4.17 -7.75 17.31
C ILE A 312 -2.70 -7.68 17.74
N ASP A 313 -1.88 -8.54 17.17
CA ASP A 313 -0.45 -8.65 17.48
C ASP A 313 0.41 -7.75 16.59
N VAL A 314 -0.04 -7.50 15.36
CA VAL A 314 0.66 -6.66 14.37
C VAL A 314 -0.32 -5.70 13.72
N VAL A 315 0.01 -4.41 13.72
CA VAL A 315 -0.75 -3.38 12.99
C VAL A 315 0.15 -2.76 11.92
N GLU A 316 -0.30 -2.80 10.67
CA GLU A 316 0.27 -2.05 9.56
C GLU A 316 -0.74 -0.98 9.12
N ILE A 317 -0.56 0.24 9.61
CA ILE A 317 -1.35 1.42 9.23
C ILE A 317 -0.53 2.29 8.29
N ASN A 318 -1.08 2.60 7.10
CA ASN A 318 -0.34 3.42 6.14
C ASN A 318 0.03 4.79 6.71
N GLU A 319 1.31 5.12 6.67
CA GLU A 319 1.83 6.42 7.13
C GLU A 319 1.75 7.48 6.02
N ALA A 320 0.56 7.69 5.43
CA ALA A 320 0.37 8.73 4.41
C ALA A 320 0.87 10.09 4.95
N PHE A 321 0.49 10.38 6.19
CA PHE A 321 0.97 11.48 7.03
C PHE A 321 1.04 11.00 8.48
N ALA A 322 2.00 11.52 9.25
CA ALA A 322 2.13 11.17 10.67
C ALA A 322 0.84 11.42 11.47
N SER A 323 0.09 12.48 11.14
CA SER A 323 -1.18 12.83 11.79
C SER A 323 -2.25 11.75 11.66
N VAL A 324 -2.30 11.04 10.52
CA VAL A 324 -3.27 9.95 10.31
C VAL A 324 -3.04 8.82 11.31
N VAL A 325 -1.78 8.42 11.49
CA VAL A 325 -1.42 7.35 12.43
C VAL A 325 -1.60 7.81 13.87
N CYS A 326 -1.15 9.02 14.20
CA CYS A 326 -1.26 9.55 15.56
C CYS A 326 -2.73 9.76 15.98
N ALA A 327 -3.60 10.20 15.07
CA ALA A 327 -5.04 10.32 15.35
C ALA A 327 -5.69 8.95 15.54
N TRP A 328 -5.39 7.97 14.68
CA TRP A 328 -5.87 6.59 14.86
C TRP A 328 -5.39 5.99 16.18
N ALA A 329 -4.12 6.19 16.54
CA ALA A 329 -3.56 5.70 17.80
C ALA A 329 -4.22 6.36 19.02
N TYR A 330 -4.55 7.65 18.92
CA TYR A 330 -5.28 8.37 19.96
C TYR A 330 -6.69 7.80 20.17
N GLU A 331 -7.45 7.59 19.09
CA GLU A 331 -8.83 7.06 19.16
C GLU A 331 -8.91 5.69 19.82
N TYR A 332 -7.92 4.83 19.56
CA TYR A 332 -7.95 3.44 20.06
C TYR A 332 -7.06 3.18 21.27
N GLY A 333 -6.29 4.17 21.74
CA GLY A 333 -5.26 3.95 22.75
C GLY A 333 -4.27 2.86 22.33
N ALA A 334 -3.86 2.88 21.06
CA ALA A 334 -3.10 1.80 20.45
C ALA A 334 -1.72 1.60 21.09
N ASP A 335 -1.33 0.34 21.28
CA ASP A 335 0.03 -0.02 21.66
C ASP A 335 0.98 0.21 20.48
N MET A 336 1.74 1.30 20.55
CA MET A 336 2.65 1.72 19.47
C MET A 336 3.82 0.75 19.25
N ASP A 337 4.07 -0.20 20.16
CA ASP A 337 5.06 -1.27 19.96
C ASP A 337 4.55 -2.40 19.05
N ARG A 338 3.27 -2.38 18.68
CA ARG A 338 2.66 -3.28 17.67
C ARG A 338 2.38 -2.61 16.33
N VAL A 339 2.51 -1.28 16.26
CA VAL A 339 2.13 -0.48 15.09
C VAL A 339 3.35 -0.15 14.24
N ASN A 340 3.35 -0.57 12.97
CA ASN A 340 4.41 -0.29 12.00
C ASN A 340 5.82 -0.61 12.56
N VAL A 341 5.96 -1.79 13.16
CA VAL A 341 7.17 -2.21 13.90
C VAL A 341 8.43 -2.33 13.03
N ASN A 342 8.23 -2.43 11.71
CA ASN A 342 9.28 -2.45 10.69
C ASN A 342 9.42 -1.11 9.95
N GLY A 343 8.88 -0.02 10.53
CA GLY A 343 8.73 1.28 9.87
C GLY A 343 7.63 1.28 8.82
N GLY A 344 7.21 2.45 8.35
CA GLY A 344 6.12 2.57 7.38
C GLY A 344 6.45 3.53 6.24
N ALA A 345 5.41 4.06 5.60
CA ALA A 345 5.52 4.84 4.36
C ALA A 345 6.32 6.16 4.48
N ILE A 346 6.51 6.71 5.68
CA ILE A 346 7.40 7.88 5.89
C ILE A 346 8.87 7.48 5.62
N ALA A 347 9.24 6.26 5.97
CA ALA A 347 10.60 5.75 5.80
C ALA A 347 10.77 4.91 4.52
N LEU A 348 9.83 4.03 4.23
CA LEU A 348 9.91 3.06 3.14
C LEU A 348 9.39 3.63 1.81
N GLY A 349 8.43 4.56 1.87
CA GLY A 349 7.75 5.14 0.71
C GLY A 349 6.35 4.60 0.45
N HIS A 350 5.59 5.30 -0.41
CA HIS A 350 4.17 5.01 -0.68
C HIS A 350 3.85 4.99 -2.19
N PRO A 351 4.16 3.91 -2.91
CA PRO A 351 3.61 3.68 -4.25
C PRO A 351 2.10 3.43 -4.10
N VAL A 352 1.30 4.46 -4.36
CA VAL A 352 -0.10 4.54 -3.86
C VAL A 352 -0.98 3.37 -4.28
N GLY A 353 -0.87 2.88 -5.52
CA GLY A 353 -1.61 1.71 -6.01
C GLY A 353 -1.14 0.37 -5.40
N ALA A 354 0.12 0.25 -5.03
CA ALA A 354 0.73 -1.00 -4.53
C ALA A 354 0.71 -1.16 -3.00
N THR A 355 0.51 -0.07 -2.26
CA THR A 355 0.78 -0.08 -0.81
C THR A 355 -0.15 -0.99 -0.01
N GLY A 356 -1.41 -1.14 -0.41
CA GLY A 356 -2.36 -2.02 0.28
C GLY A 356 -1.87 -3.46 0.40
N THR A 357 -1.43 -4.05 -0.71
CA THR A 357 -0.83 -5.39 -0.69
C THR A 357 0.57 -5.41 -0.07
N ILE A 358 1.37 -4.34 -0.16
CA ILE A 358 2.64 -4.22 0.59
C ILE A 358 2.41 -4.33 2.11
N LEU A 359 1.40 -3.65 2.66
CA LEU A 359 1.10 -3.71 4.09
C LEU A 359 0.67 -5.12 4.51
N ILE A 360 -0.11 -5.81 3.68
CA ILE A 360 -0.53 -7.20 3.95
C ILE A 360 0.67 -8.14 3.92
N THR A 361 1.57 -7.98 2.93
CA THR A 361 2.84 -8.69 2.89
C THR A 361 3.65 -8.43 4.17
N LYS A 362 3.83 -7.17 4.58
CA LYS A 362 4.58 -6.85 5.80
C LYS A 362 3.94 -7.47 7.05
N ALA A 363 2.62 -7.36 7.20
CA ALA A 363 1.90 -7.92 8.34
C ALA A 363 2.03 -9.44 8.41
N LEU A 364 1.89 -10.15 7.29
CA LEU A 364 2.06 -11.61 7.22
C LEU A 364 3.44 -12.05 7.73
N TYR A 365 4.50 -11.45 7.18
CA TYR A 365 5.86 -11.83 7.54
C TYR A 365 6.23 -11.44 8.97
N GLU A 366 5.70 -10.32 9.47
CA GLU A 366 5.93 -9.92 10.86
C GLU A 366 5.21 -10.85 11.83
N LEU A 367 3.97 -11.25 11.55
CA LEU A 367 3.25 -12.25 12.36
C LEU A 367 4.04 -13.56 12.46
N GLU A 368 4.59 -14.04 11.35
CA GLU A 368 5.45 -15.24 11.34
C GLU A 368 6.72 -15.02 12.17
N ARG A 369 7.36 -13.86 12.05
CA ARG A 369 8.59 -13.53 12.79
C ARG A 369 8.37 -13.48 14.30
N VAL A 370 7.24 -12.94 14.75
CA VAL A 370 6.93 -12.77 16.18
C VAL A 370 6.09 -13.90 16.76
N GLY A 371 5.64 -14.84 15.94
CA GLY A 371 4.67 -15.86 16.35
C GLY A 371 3.29 -15.30 16.68
N GLY A 372 2.97 -14.09 16.23
CA GLY A 372 1.69 -13.42 16.45
C GLY A 372 0.54 -14.11 15.70
N ARG A 373 -0.69 -13.96 16.17
CA ARG A 373 -1.87 -14.60 15.61
C ARG A 373 -2.61 -13.68 14.63
N PHE A 374 -2.98 -12.48 15.05
CA PHE A 374 -3.81 -11.59 14.24
C PHE A 374 -3.06 -10.33 13.78
N GLY A 375 -3.15 -10.04 12.49
CA GLY A 375 -2.61 -8.82 11.89
C GLY A 375 -3.73 -7.94 11.35
N LEU A 376 -3.70 -6.65 11.66
CA LEU A 376 -4.57 -5.63 11.08
C LEU A 376 -3.78 -4.78 10.08
N THR A 377 -4.29 -4.65 8.86
CA THR A 377 -3.78 -3.65 7.92
C THR A 377 -4.87 -2.63 7.61
N THR A 378 -4.54 -1.33 7.65
CA THR A 378 -5.54 -0.28 7.42
C THR A 378 -4.95 0.98 6.78
N MET A 379 -5.75 1.64 5.94
CA MET A 379 -5.29 2.80 5.17
C MET A 379 -6.36 3.87 5.05
N CYS A 380 -5.92 5.13 5.04
CA CYS A 380 -6.69 6.23 4.52
C CYS A 380 -6.65 6.21 2.99
N CYS A 381 -7.71 6.69 2.34
CA CYS A 381 -7.71 6.86 0.88
C CYS A 381 -8.37 8.19 0.51
N GLY A 382 -7.90 8.77 -0.61
CA GLY A 382 -8.47 10.00 -1.14
C GLY A 382 -9.98 9.90 -1.36
N GLY A 383 -10.67 11.03 -1.29
CA GLY A 383 -12.13 11.08 -1.44
C GLY A 383 -12.92 10.71 -0.20
N GLY A 384 -12.26 10.59 0.97
CA GLY A 384 -12.93 10.24 2.22
C GLY A 384 -13.23 8.76 2.30
N LEU A 385 -12.23 7.91 2.08
CA LEU A 385 -12.39 6.46 2.15
C LEU A 385 -11.38 5.84 3.13
N GLY A 386 -11.67 4.63 3.59
CA GLY A 386 -10.75 3.82 4.39
C GLY A 386 -10.88 2.34 4.11
N THR A 387 -9.74 1.64 4.10
CA THR A 387 -9.68 0.18 3.96
C THR A 387 -9.17 -0.47 5.23
N GLY A 388 -9.62 -1.70 5.50
CA GLY A 388 -9.16 -2.51 6.62
C GLY A 388 -9.18 -4.00 6.26
N THR A 389 -8.17 -4.76 6.67
CA THR A 389 -8.09 -6.21 6.50
C THR A 389 -7.54 -6.83 7.79
N ILE A 390 -8.15 -7.93 8.24
CA ILE A 390 -7.60 -8.76 9.31
C ILE A 390 -7.18 -10.09 8.70
N ILE A 391 -5.94 -10.48 8.96
CA ILE A 391 -5.41 -11.82 8.65
C ILE A 391 -5.10 -12.57 9.95
N GLU A 392 -5.28 -13.88 9.93
CA GLU A 392 -4.89 -14.78 11.03
C GLU A 392 -3.84 -15.76 10.52
N ARG A 393 -2.67 -15.81 11.16
CA ARG A 393 -1.61 -16.77 10.86
C ARG A 393 -2.07 -18.19 11.20
N LEU A 394 -1.84 -19.13 10.29
CA LEU A 394 -2.29 -20.53 10.45
C LEU A 394 -1.20 -21.47 10.97
N SER A 395 0.07 -21.05 10.97
CA SER A 395 1.19 -21.90 11.37
C SER A 395 2.42 -21.11 11.76
#